data_AF-A0A0S8K366-F1
#
_entry.id   AF-A0A0S8K366-F1
#
_cell.length_a   1.000
_cell.length_b   1.000
_cell.length_c   1.000
_cell.angle_alpha   90.00
_cell.angle_beta   90.00
_cell.angle_gamma   90.00
#
_symmetry.space_group_name_H-M   'P 1'
#
loop_
_entity.id
_entity.type
_entity.pdbx_description
1 polymer ?
#
loop_
_entity_poly.entity_id
_entity_poly.type
_entity_poly.pdbx_seq_one_letter_code
_entity_poly.pdbx_strand_id
1 'polypeptide(L)'
;MKEMKFKALLFDFYGTIVEEADEYVAEICSRISQNLNQKVLPHDVAQYWFQIVPKMCFEAYGTNFRLQKDIAVESLQIVLQRFQCYLNTHEFNSAIYQYALSQISTMSLYILR
;
A
#
# COMPACT_ATOMS: atom_id res chain seq x y z
N MET A 1 20.65 -42.41 -6.63
CA MET A 1 20.44 -40.99 -6.28
C MET A 1 19.12 -40.87 -5.55
N LYS A 2 19.11 -40.29 -4.34
CA LYS A 2 17.88 -40.14 -3.55
C LYS A 2 17.07 -38.99 -4.16
N GLU A 3 15.84 -39.26 -4.57
CA GLU A 3 14.94 -38.27 -5.15
C GLU A 3 14.69 -37.17 -4.11
N MET A 4 15.07 -35.93 -4.42
CA MET A 4 14.88 -34.80 -3.51
C MET A 4 13.47 -34.27 -3.70
N LYS A 5 12.53 -34.75 -2.88
CA LYS A 5 11.17 -34.18 -2.79
C LYS A 5 11.21 -32.93 -1.93
N PHE A 6 10.85 -31.79 -2.52
CA PHE A 6 10.57 -30.57 -1.77
C PHE A 6 9.45 -30.83 -0.77
N LYS A 7 9.64 -30.41 0.49
CA LYS A 7 8.68 -30.62 1.58
C LYS A 7 7.78 -29.40 1.82
N ALA A 8 8.20 -28.23 1.36
CA ALA A 8 7.46 -26.99 1.48
C ALA A 8 7.88 -26.03 0.36
N LEU A 9 6.95 -25.14 -0.01
CA LEU A 9 7.18 -23.98 -0.85
C LEU A 9 6.69 -22.77 -0.06
N LEU A 10 7.54 -21.74 0.06
CA LEU A 10 7.18 -20.48 0.69
C LEU A 10 7.02 -19.46 -0.43
N PHE A 11 5.92 -18.73 -0.40
CA PHE A 11 5.64 -17.64 -1.34
C PHE A 11 5.61 -16.34 -0.56
N ASP A 12 6.14 -15.28 -1.16
CA ASP A 12 5.90 -13.92 -0.68
C ASP A 12 4.44 -13.54 -0.98
N PHE A 13 3.92 -12.53 -0.30
CA PHE A 13 2.55 -12.07 -0.47
C PHE A 13 2.46 -11.02 -1.60
N TYR A 14 2.98 -9.82 -1.34
CA TYR A 14 3.03 -8.75 -2.33
C TYR A 14 4.08 -9.06 -3.41
N GLY A 15 3.76 -8.75 -4.67
CA GLY A 15 4.64 -9.04 -5.82
C GLY A 15 4.77 -10.51 -6.22
N THR A 16 4.04 -11.44 -5.56
CA THR A 16 4.01 -12.87 -5.95
C THR A 16 2.59 -13.42 -6.10
N ILE A 17 1.70 -13.17 -5.13
CA ILE A 17 0.36 -13.81 -5.11
C ILE A 17 -0.82 -12.83 -5.06
N VAL A 18 -0.62 -11.58 -4.64
CA VAL A 18 -1.67 -10.56 -4.60
C VAL A 18 -1.66 -9.66 -5.83
N GLU A 19 -2.86 -9.34 -6.33
CA GLU A 19 -3.07 -8.27 -7.29
C GLU A 19 -3.01 -6.91 -6.58
N GLU A 20 -2.27 -5.96 -7.17
CA GLU A 20 -2.03 -4.66 -6.56
C GLU A 20 -3.31 -3.80 -6.51
N ALA A 21 -3.43 -2.98 -5.47
CA ALA A 21 -4.61 -2.16 -5.18
C ALA A 21 -4.68 -0.86 -6.00
N ASP A 22 -4.33 -0.90 -7.28
CA ASP A 22 -4.08 0.28 -8.12
C ASP A 22 -5.30 1.23 -8.20
N GLU A 23 -6.51 0.68 -8.24
CA GLU A 23 -7.76 1.45 -8.30
C GLU A 23 -7.97 2.33 -7.05
N TYR A 24 -7.62 1.84 -5.85
CA TYR A 24 -7.75 2.58 -4.61
C TYR A 24 -6.72 3.70 -4.51
N VAL A 25 -5.49 3.44 -4.96
CA VAL A 25 -4.45 4.46 -5.03
C VAL A 25 -4.87 5.58 -6.00
N ALA A 26 -5.43 5.21 -7.15
CA ALA A 26 -5.95 6.16 -8.12
C ALA A 26 -7.10 7.00 -7.56
N GLU A 27 -8.04 6.40 -6.83
CA GLU A 27 -9.15 7.13 -6.18
C GLU A 27 -8.63 8.16 -5.18
N ILE A 28 -7.69 7.79 -4.32
CA ILE A 28 -7.11 8.69 -3.31
C ILE A 28 -6.39 9.85 -3.99
N CYS A 29 -5.57 9.57 -5.00
CA CYS A 29 -4.84 10.60 -5.73
C CYS A 29 -5.81 11.56 -6.46
N SER A 30 -6.91 11.03 -6.99
CA SER A 30 -7.99 11.82 -7.59
C SER A 30 -8.65 12.74 -6.57
N ARG A 31 -9.02 12.21 -5.40
CA ARG A 31 -9.64 12.99 -4.32
C ARG A 31 -8.70 14.07 -3.79
N ILE A 32 -7.41 13.77 -3.65
CA ILE A 32 -6.41 14.78 -3.28
C ILE A 32 -6.39 15.88 -4.34
N SER A 33 -6.18 15.54 -5.62
CA SER A 33 -6.14 16.48 -6.75
C SER A 33 -7.38 17.40 -6.81
N GLN A 34 -8.58 16.86 -6.60
CA GLN A 34 -9.84 17.61 -6.61
C GLN A 34 -10.01 18.60 -5.46
N ASN A 35 -9.31 18.39 -4.34
CA ASN A 35 -9.39 19.23 -3.15
C ASN A 35 -8.27 20.27 -3.06
N LEU A 36 -7.48 20.43 -4.12
CA LEU A 36 -6.41 21.43 -4.19
C LEU A 36 -6.92 22.70 -4.89
N ASN A 37 -6.51 23.85 -4.36
CA ASN A 37 -6.79 25.15 -5.00
C ASN A 37 -5.99 25.36 -6.29
N GLN A 38 -4.94 24.57 -6.50
CA GLN A 38 -4.08 24.59 -7.68
C GLN A 38 -4.31 23.35 -8.53
N LYS A 39 -4.13 23.48 -9.84
CA LYS A 39 -4.30 22.36 -10.78
C LYS A 39 -3.11 21.39 -10.66
N VAL A 40 -3.29 20.32 -9.90
CA VAL A 40 -2.37 19.17 -9.81
C VAL A 40 -3.05 17.97 -10.44
N LEU A 41 -2.35 17.18 -11.26
CA LEU A 41 -2.94 15.96 -11.81
C LEU A 41 -2.85 14.82 -10.79
N PRO A 42 -3.83 13.89 -10.73
CA PRO A 42 -3.75 12.72 -9.85
C PRO A 42 -2.46 11.91 -10.04
N HIS A 43 -1.96 11.84 -11.28
CA HIS A 43 -0.68 11.22 -11.61
C HIS A 43 0.50 11.84 -10.84
N ASP A 44 0.54 13.16 -10.66
CA ASP A 44 1.64 13.84 -9.96
C ASP A 44 1.63 13.51 -8.47
N VAL A 45 0.43 13.36 -7.90
CA VAL A 45 0.23 12.92 -6.52
C VAL A 45 0.73 11.48 -6.35
N ALA A 46 0.32 10.58 -7.24
CA ALA A 46 0.74 9.18 -7.22
C ALA A 46 2.26 9.05 -7.38
N GLN A 47 2.85 9.76 -8.35
CA GLN A 47 4.29 9.74 -8.59
C GLN A 47 5.07 10.19 -7.36
N TYR A 48 4.63 11.26 -6.67
CA TYR A 48 5.27 11.69 -5.44
C TYR A 48 5.13 10.66 -4.33
N TRP A 49 3.94 10.07 -4.17
CA TRP A 49 3.69 9.06 -3.14
C TRP A 49 4.57 7.80 -3.35
N PHE A 50 4.68 7.32 -4.59
CA PHE A 50 5.52 6.19 -4.97
C PHE A 50 7.04 6.48 -4.88
N GLN A 51 7.46 7.73 -4.72
CA GLN A 51 8.86 8.05 -4.38
C GLN A 51 9.18 7.89 -2.90
N ILE A 52 8.16 7.94 -2.03
CA ILE A 52 8.31 7.96 -0.57
C ILE A 52 8.07 6.57 0.02
N VAL A 53 6.95 5.94 -0.32
CA VAL A 53 6.54 4.65 0.30
C VAL A 53 7.61 3.58 0.18
N PRO A 54 8.22 3.33 -1.00
CA PRO A 54 9.24 2.28 -1.11
C PRO A 54 10.47 2.54 -0.25
N LYS A 55 10.86 3.82 -0.05
CA LYS A 55 11.99 4.17 0.81
C LYS A 55 11.69 3.86 2.27
N MET A 56 10.50 4.25 2.73
CA MET A 56 10.06 3.97 4.10
C MET A 56 9.93 2.46 4.36
N CYS A 57 9.43 1.69 3.38
CA CYS A 57 9.39 0.23 3.47
C CYS A 57 10.81 -0.37 3.49
N PHE A 58 11.72 0.15 2.67
CA PHE A 58 13.11 -0.31 2.61
C PHE A 58 13.86 -0.07 3.92
N GLU A 59 13.48 0.93 4.72
CA GLU A 59 14.11 1.21 6.02
C GLU A 59 13.47 0.42 7.18
N ALA A 60 12.30 -0.19 6.96
CA ALA A 60 11.44 -0.78 7.99
C ALA A 60 11.66 -2.29 8.23
N TYR A 61 12.91 -2.71 8.42
CA TYR A 61 13.26 -4.13 8.63
C TYR A 61 14.18 -4.36 9.85
N GLY A 62 14.29 -5.63 10.27
CA GLY A 62 15.15 -6.03 11.38
C GLY A 62 14.78 -5.33 12.69
N THR A 63 15.73 -4.65 13.33
CA THR A 63 15.48 -3.88 14.56
C THR A 63 14.63 -2.64 14.34
N ASN A 64 14.50 -2.18 13.09
CA ASN A 64 13.67 -1.04 12.69
C ASN A 64 12.33 -1.49 12.11
N PHE A 65 11.88 -2.70 12.42
CA PHE A 65 10.60 -3.20 11.91
C PHE A 65 9.46 -2.23 12.23
N ARG A 66 8.66 -1.92 11.22
CA ARG A 66 7.45 -1.10 11.35
C ARG A 66 6.28 -1.80 10.68
N LEU A 67 5.08 -1.55 11.19
CA LEU A 67 3.87 -2.07 10.56
C LEU A 67 3.63 -1.30 9.26
N GLN A 68 3.33 -2.02 8.18
CA GLN A 68 3.01 -1.42 6.88
C GLN A 68 1.84 -0.43 6.98
N LYS A 69 0.90 -0.66 7.92
CA LYS A 69 -0.17 0.29 8.23
C LYS A 69 0.35 1.66 8.70
N ASP A 70 1.37 1.66 9.55
CA ASP A 70 1.91 2.92 10.08
C ASP A 70 2.66 3.67 8.97
N ILE A 71 3.36 2.94 8.08
CA ILE A 71 4.02 3.50 6.90
C ILE A 71 2.99 4.08 5.90
N ALA A 72 1.88 3.39 5.65
CA ALA A 72 0.82 3.87 4.76
C ALA A 72 0.20 5.18 5.26
N VAL A 73 -0.08 5.28 6.57
CA VAL A 73 -0.61 6.51 7.19
C VAL A 73 0.40 7.65 7.11
N GLU A 74 1.63 7.41 7.54
CA GLU A 74 2.66 8.45 7.58
C GLU A 74 3.03 8.94 6.17
N SER A 75 3.20 8.04 5.20
CA SER A 75 3.49 8.43 3.82
C SER A 75 2.36 9.26 3.20
N LEU A 76 1.09 8.93 3.47
CA LEU A 76 -0.04 9.74 3.02
C LEU A 76 -0.05 11.12 3.69
N GLN A 77 0.29 11.22 4.98
CA GLN A 77 0.44 12.51 5.66
C GLN A 77 1.51 13.38 4.99
N ILE A 78 2.65 12.80 4.62
CA ILE A 78 3.72 13.52 3.88
C ILE A 78 3.20 14.02 2.52
N VAL A 79 2.43 13.20 1.79
CA VAL A 79 1.81 13.61 0.52
C VAL A 79 0.84 14.77 0.73
N LEU A 80 -0.08 14.67 1.69
CA LEU A 80 -1.04 15.75 1.97
C LEU A 80 -0.33 17.06 2.35
N GLN A 81 0.72 16.99 3.18
CA GLN A 81 1.53 18.15 3.54
C GLN A 81 2.23 18.75 2.32
N ARG A 82 2.82 17.92 1.44
CA ARG A 82 3.51 18.37 0.21
C ARG A 82 2.61 19.18 -0.71
N PHE A 83 1.35 18.77 -0.82
CA PHE A 83 0.35 19.42 -1.67
C PHE A 83 -0.52 20.45 -0.93
N GLN A 84 -0.29 20.66 0.37
CA GLN A 84 -1.09 21.55 1.23
C GLN A 84 -2.58 21.19 1.24
N CYS A 85 -2.86 19.88 1.23
CA CYS A 85 -4.21 19.33 1.30
C CYS A 85 -4.57 19.03 2.76
N TYR A 86 -5.74 19.45 3.23
CA TYR A 86 -6.18 19.31 4.63
C TYR A 86 -7.17 18.17 4.85
N LEU A 87 -7.17 17.17 3.96
CA LEU A 87 -8.06 16.03 4.11
C LEU A 87 -7.64 15.14 5.29
N ASN A 88 -8.61 14.43 5.89
CA ASN A 88 -8.35 13.53 7.01
C ASN A 88 -7.69 12.23 6.53
N THR A 89 -6.43 12.01 6.92
CA THR A 89 -5.68 10.79 6.56
C THR A 89 -6.29 9.50 7.09
N HIS A 90 -7.03 9.54 8.19
CA HIS A 90 -7.66 8.34 8.76
C HIS A 90 -8.83 7.82 7.91
N GLU A 91 -9.58 8.71 7.25
CA GLU A 91 -10.71 8.32 6.40
C GLU A 91 -10.25 7.61 5.11
N PHE A 92 -9.12 8.02 4.55
CA PHE A 92 -8.55 7.38 3.36
C PHE A 92 -7.92 6.02 3.65
N ASN A 93 -7.23 5.93 4.77
CA ASN A 93 -6.57 4.70 5.15
C ASN A 93 -7.57 3.60 5.53
N SER A 94 -8.74 3.93 6.11
CA SER A 94 -9.75 2.91 6.38
C SER A 94 -10.22 2.18 5.13
N ALA A 95 -10.33 2.85 3.98
CA ALA A 95 -10.73 2.21 2.72
C ALA A 95 -9.65 1.25 2.19
N ILE A 96 -8.38 1.68 2.17
CA ILE A 96 -7.26 0.81 1.77
C ILE A 96 -7.15 -0.40 2.71
N TYR A 97 -7.33 -0.20 4.02
CA TYR A 97 -7.28 -1.31 4.98
C TYR A 97 -8.39 -2.33 4.79
N GLN A 98 -9.62 -1.89 4.54
CA GLN A 98 -10.73 -2.79 4.29
C GLN A 98 -10.50 -3.63 3.02
N TYR A 99 -9.91 -3.03 1.99
CA TYR A 99 -9.50 -3.78 0.79
C TYR A 99 -8.37 -4.78 1.06
N ALA A 100 -7.30 -4.37 1.74
CA ALA A 100 -6.21 -5.29 2.07
C ALA A 100 -6.69 -6.48 2.93
N LEU A 101 -7.61 -6.24 3.87
CA LEU A 101 -8.23 -7.29 4.69
C LEU A 101 -9.16 -8.22 3.89
N SER A 102 -9.86 -7.70 2.88
CA SER A 102 -10.71 -8.53 2.02
C SER A 102 -9.87 -9.48 1.15
N GLN A 103 -8.70 -9.06 0.69
CA GLN A 103 -7.79 -9.91 -0.08
C GLN A 103 -7.15 -11.02 0.76
N ILE A 104 -6.73 -10.72 2.00
CA ILE A 104 -6.21 -11.72 2.94
C ILE A 104 -7.29 -12.77 3.29
N SER A 105 -8.53 -12.32 3.49
CA SER A 105 -9.67 -13.20 3.77
C SER A 105 -10.01 -14.10 2.58
N THR A 106 -9.95 -13.56 1.36
CA THR A 106 -10.21 -14.28 0.13
C THR A 106 -9.14 -15.34 -0.13
N MET A 107 -7.86 -15.02 0.02
CA MET A 107 -6.78 -16.01 -0.16
C MET A 107 -6.78 -17.14 0.87
N SER A 108 -7.18 -16.88 2.11
CA SER A 108 -7.32 -17.91 3.13
C SER A 108 -8.33 -18.99 2.72
N LEU A 109 -9.31 -18.66 1.86
CA LEU A 109 -10.27 -19.61 1.30
C LEU A 109 -9.71 -20.45 0.14
N TYR A 110 -8.70 -19.95 -0.58
CA TYR A 110 -8.15 -20.60 -1.78
C TYR A 110 -6.85 -21.37 -1.53
N ILE A 111 -6.01 -20.97 -0.57
CA ILE A 111 -4.69 -21.59 -0.32
C ILE A 111 -4.77 -22.71 0.73
N LEU A 112 -5.77 -22.69 1.62
CA LEU A 112 -5.96 -23.69 2.68
C LEU A 112 -6.97 -24.79 2.30
N ARG A 113 -7.36 -24.90 1.02
CA ARG A 113 -8.14 -26.00 0.45
C ARG A 113 -7.26 -26.87 -0.43
#